data_AF-A0A2P8NJU1-F1
#
_entry.id   AF-A0A2P8NJU1-F1
#
_cell.length_a   1.000
_cell.length_b   1.000
_cell.length_c   1.000
_cell.angle_alpha   90.00
_cell.angle_beta   90.00
_cell.angle_gamma   90.00
#
_symmetry.space_group_name_H-M   'P 1'
#
loop_
_entity.id
_entity.type
_entity.pdbx_description
1 polymer ?
#
loop_
_entity_poly.entity_id
_entity_poly.type
_entity_poly.pdbx_seq_one_letter_code
_entity_poly.pdbx_strand_id
1 'polypeptide(L)'
;MALSVKEVFAGWKIWGIPALVELLAPWQDALTGLKLISDYWQPALNAFCSVSGALGAMFAYAFLHDQPRRTQRRWALRALLVFVATFAVCFVLNIRVGVDFFPSLAIQWLVRAAWVLSYIAVFFSSGLLILALLLAGSGDRPVGTGTTEKAAGD
;
A
#
# COMPACT_ATOMS: atom_id res chain seq x y z
N MET A 1 27.81 -35.96 -5.84
CA MET A 1 27.69 -34.85 -6.81
C MET A 1 27.65 -33.58 -5.98
N ALA A 2 28.71 -32.76 -5.99
CA ALA A 2 28.76 -31.55 -5.19
C ALA A 2 27.95 -30.45 -5.88
N LEU A 3 26.92 -29.92 -5.21
CA LEU A 3 26.16 -28.78 -5.70
C LEU A 3 27.05 -27.54 -5.75
N SER A 4 27.02 -26.82 -6.85
CA SER A 4 27.76 -25.57 -6.98
C SER A 4 27.16 -24.50 -6.06
N VAL A 5 27.99 -23.55 -5.63
CA VAL A 5 27.57 -22.42 -4.77
C VAL A 5 26.39 -21.64 -5.39
N LYS A 6 26.32 -21.55 -6.72
CA LYS A 6 25.20 -20.89 -7.43
C LYS A 6 23.89 -21.66 -7.28
N GLU A 7 23.93 -22.99 -7.31
CA GLU A 7 22.73 -23.84 -7.14
C GLU A 7 22.24 -23.81 -5.70
N VAL A 8 23.16 -23.77 -4.73
CA VAL A 8 22.82 -23.57 -3.31
C VAL A 8 22.15 -22.21 -3.09
N PHE A 9 22.69 -21.13 -3.69
CA PHE A 9 22.08 -19.80 -3.58
C PHE A 9 20.74 -19.67 -4.31
N ALA A 10 20.59 -20.33 -5.46
CA ALA A 10 19.32 -20.39 -6.18
C ALA A 10 18.27 -21.14 -5.36
N GLY A 11 18.63 -22.29 -4.77
CA GLY A 11 17.78 -23.02 -3.84
C GLY A 11 17.45 -22.20 -2.59
N TRP A 12 18.41 -21.48 -2.03
CA TRP A 12 18.18 -20.62 -0.86
C TRP A 12 17.18 -19.49 -1.12
N LYS A 13 17.19 -18.90 -2.32
CA LYS A 13 16.19 -17.89 -2.70
C LYS A 13 14.78 -18.47 -2.84
N ILE A 14 14.66 -19.70 -3.30
CA ILE A 14 13.37 -20.37 -3.55
C ILE A 14 12.78 -20.97 -2.27
N TRP A 15 13.63 -21.52 -1.39
CA TRP A 15 13.19 -22.28 -0.21
C TRP A 15 13.59 -21.61 1.11
N GLY A 16 14.80 -21.04 1.17
CA GLY A 16 15.36 -20.48 2.40
C GLY A 16 14.75 -19.14 2.80
N ILE A 17 14.53 -18.23 1.85
CA ILE A 17 13.90 -16.93 2.12
C ILE A 17 12.44 -17.11 2.55
N PRO A 18 11.58 -17.89 1.83
CA PRO A 18 10.22 -18.13 2.29
C PRO A 18 10.15 -18.80 3.66
N ALA A 19 11.00 -19.80 3.93
CA ALA A 19 11.03 -20.47 5.24
C ALA A 19 11.48 -19.54 6.37
N LEU A 20 12.45 -18.65 6.13
CA LEU A 20 12.84 -17.62 7.11
C LEU A 20 11.73 -16.61 7.34
N VAL A 21 10.99 -16.24 6.28
CA VAL A 21 9.85 -15.34 6.37
C VAL A 21 8.69 -15.99 7.14
N GLU A 22 8.37 -17.27 6.88
CA GLU A 22 7.38 -18.02 7.67
C GLU A 22 7.80 -18.18 9.14
N LEU A 23 9.09 -18.43 9.41
CA LEU A 23 9.61 -18.57 10.77
C LEU A 23 9.58 -17.23 11.54
N LEU A 24 9.96 -16.14 10.89
CA LEU A 24 10.06 -14.81 11.50
C LEU A 24 8.73 -14.05 11.50
N ALA A 25 7.81 -14.42 10.61
CA ALA A 25 6.49 -13.81 10.48
C ALA A 25 5.40 -14.88 10.33
N PRO A 26 5.19 -15.75 11.35
CA PRO A 26 4.12 -16.76 11.31
C PRO A 26 2.72 -16.12 11.26
N TRP A 27 2.60 -14.84 11.62
CA TRP A 27 1.39 -14.04 11.44
C TRP A 27 1.13 -13.66 9.98
N GLN A 28 2.11 -13.79 9.08
CA GLN A 28 1.95 -13.45 7.67
C GLN A 28 0.85 -14.29 7.04
N ASP A 29 0.81 -15.60 7.27
CA ASP A 29 -0.23 -16.47 6.69
C ASP A 29 -1.62 -16.14 7.23
N ALA A 30 -1.71 -15.76 8.50
CA ALA A 30 -2.96 -15.26 9.08
C ALA A 30 -3.40 -13.94 8.43
N LEU A 31 -2.45 -13.06 8.08
CA LEU A 31 -2.72 -11.77 7.44
C LEU A 31 -2.99 -11.89 5.93
N THR A 32 -2.31 -12.78 5.21
CA THR A 32 -2.52 -13.02 3.77
C THR A 32 -3.77 -13.87 3.53
N GLY A 33 -4.14 -14.73 4.49
CA GLY A 33 -5.40 -15.48 4.49
C GLY A 33 -6.62 -14.65 4.88
N LEU A 34 -6.44 -13.45 5.45
CA LEU A 34 -7.53 -12.55 5.81
C LEU A 34 -8.16 -11.94 4.55
N LYS A 35 -9.21 -12.61 4.09
CA LYS A 35 -10.06 -12.12 2.99
C LYS A 35 -10.90 -10.95 3.49
N LEU A 36 -10.46 -9.74 3.19
CA LEU A 36 -11.21 -8.50 3.47
C LEU A 36 -12.48 -8.37 2.62
N ILE A 37 -12.58 -9.13 1.53
CA ILE A 37 -13.75 -9.19 0.67
C ILE A 37 -13.94 -10.61 0.13
N SER A 38 -15.20 -10.98 -0.13
CA SER A 38 -15.58 -12.28 -0.67
C SER A 38 -14.89 -12.59 -2.01
N ASP A 39 -14.46 -13.85 -2.19
CA ASP A 39 -13.78 -14.35 -3.39
C ASP A 39 -14.57 -14.11 -4.69
N TYR A 40 -15.91 -14.18 -4.62
CA TYR A 40 -16.77 -13.94 -5.77
C TYR A 40 -16.51 -12.58 -6.45
N TRP A 41 -16.19 -11.54 -5.68
CA TRP A 41 -15.98 -10.17 -6.19
C TRP A 41 -14.51 -9.81 -6.41
N GLN A 42 -13.58 -10.62 -5.89
CA GLN A 42 -12.15 -10.34 -5.92
C GLN A 42 -11.59 -10.08 -7.33
N PRO A 43 -11.90 -10.85 -8.39
CA PRO A 43 -11.27 -10.65 -9.69
C PRO A 43 -11.55 -9.28 -10.29
N ALA A 44 -12.82 -8.85 -10.25
CA ALA A 44 -13.22 -7.54 -10.75
C ALA A 44 -12.64 -6.41 -9.87
N LEU A 45 -12.71 -6.58 -8.55
CA LEU A 45 -12.22 -5.56 -7.61
C LEU A 45 -10.71 -5.43 -7.61
N ASN A 46 -9.94 -6.49 -7.87
CA ASN A 46 -8.48 -6.44 -7.93
C ASN A 46 -8.00 -5.51 -9.05
N ALA A 47 -8.67 -5.53 -10.21
CA ALA A 47 -8.37 -4.60 -11.29
C ALA A 47 -8.62 -3.15 -10.85
N PHE A 48 -9.80 -2.86 -10.28
CA PHE A 48 -10.13 -1.53 -9.76
C PHE A 48 -9.18 -1.07 -8.65
N CYS A 49 -8.82 -1.96 -7.74
CA CYS A 49 -7.92 -1.68 -6.63
C CYS A 49 -6.49 -1.39 -7.12
N SER A 50 -6.01 -2.13 -8.10
CA SER A 50 -4.69 -1.89 -8.72
C SER A 50 -4.64 -0.52 -9.40
N VAL A 51 -5.67 -0.21 -10.20
CA VAL A 51 -5.81 1.11 -10.84
C VAL A 51 -5.92 2.21 -9.79
N SER A 52 -6.71 2.00 -8.75
CA SER A 52 -6.90 2.99 -7.68
C SER A 52 -5.62 3.25 -6.88
N GLY A 53 -4.81 2.22 -6.62
CA GLY A 53 -3.49 2.39 -6.01
C GLY A 53 -2.55 3.22 -6.89
N ALA A 54 -2.51 2.94 -8.19
CA ALA A 54 -1.75 3.74 -9.15
C ALA A 54 -2.22 5.20 -9.20
N LEU A 55 -3.54 5.43 -9.22
CA LEU A 55 -4.13 6.77 -9.16
C LEU A 55 -3.78 7.51 -7.87
N GLY A 56 -3.77 6.82 -6.72
CA GLY A 56 -3.35 7.38 -5.44
C GLY A 56 -1.89 7.83 -5.46
N ALA A 57 -1.02 7.04 -6.09
CA ALA A 57 0.38 7.43 -6.30
C ALA A 57 0.50 8.62 -7.28
N MET A 58 -0.19 8.59 -8.42
CA MET A 58 -0.19 9.73 -9.36
C MET A 58 -0.68 11.02 -8.69
N PHE A 59 -1.71 10.93 -7.84
CA PHE A 59 -2.20 12.06 -7.06
C PHE A 59 -1.13 12.57 -6.09
N ALA A 60 -0.47 11.68 -5.32
CA ALA A 60 0.63 12.09 -4.47
C ALA A 60 1.75 12.79 -5.26
N TYR A 61 2.11 12.29 -6.44
CA TYR A 61 3.15 12.90 -7.25
C TYR A 61 2.74 14.30 -7.71
N ALA A 62 1.58 14.40 -8.37
CA ALA A 62 1.11 15.64 -8.98
C ALA A 62 0.94 16.77 -7.96
N PHE A 63 0.53 16.46 -6.72
CA PHE A 63 0.24 17.48 -5.71
C PHE A 63 1.36 17.67 -4.68
N LEU A 64 2.25 16.70 -4.47
CA LEU A 64 3.24 16.74 -3.38
C LEU A 64 4.69 16.83 -3.85
N HIS A 65 4.99 16.63 -5.14
CA HIS A 65 6.37 16.64 -5.65
C HIS A 65 7.11 17.95 -5.31
N ASP A 66 6.48 19.10 -5.56
CA ASP A 66 7.08 20.43 -5.33
C ASP A 66 6.79 20.99 -3.93
N GLN A 67 6.12 20.21 -3.07
CA GLN A 67 5.73 20.67 -1.74
C GLN A 67 6.86 20.48 -0.73
N PRO A 68 6.95 21.32 0.31
CA PRO A 68 7.95 21.14 1.35
C PRO A 68 7.74 19.83 2.11
N ARG A 69 8.83 19.23 2.58
CA ARG A 69 8.85 17.94 3.30
C ARG A 69 7.87 17.86 4.47
N ARG A 70 7.66 18.96 5.20
CA ARG A 70 6.68 19.03 6.29
C ARG A 70 5.26 18.78 5.79
N THR A 71 4.92 19.28 4.60
CA THR A 71 3.63 19.06 3.94
C THR A 71 3.54 17.61 3.46
N GLN A 72 4.56 17.08 2.79
CA GLN A 72 4.60 15.68 2.34
C GLN A 72 4.37 14.70 3.52
N ARG A 73 5.05 14.91 4.65
CA ARG A 73 4.85 14.09 5.87
C ARG A 73 3.44 14.20 6.45
N ARG A 74 2.85 15.40 6.48
CA ARG A 74 1.46 15.59 6.93
C ARG A 74 0.47 14.86 6.03
N TRP A 75 0.69 14.87 4.72
CA TRP A 75 -0.11 14.10 3.77
C TRP A 75 0.07 12.60 3.95
N ALA A 76 1.30 12.11 4.16
CA ALA A 76 1.54 10.71 4.49
C ALA A 76 0.80 10.29 5.78
N LEU A 77 0.83 11.11 6.83
CA LEU A 77 0.07 10.84 8.07
C LEU A 77 -1.44 10.79 7.82
N ARG A 78 -1.98 11.73 7.03
CA ARG A 78 -3.41 11.71 6.65
C ARG A 78 -3.75 10.45 5.85
N ALA A 79 -2.90 10.07 4.90
CA ALA A 79 -3.06 8.86 4.11
C ALA A 79 -3.09 7.61 4.99
N LEU A 80 -2.18 7.54 5.97
CA LEU A 80 -2.13 6.46 6.95
C LEU A 80 -3.39 6.40 7.81
N LEU A 81 -3.88 7.55 8.30
CA LEU A 81 -5.13 7.60 9.07
C LEU A 81 -6.33 7.14 8.23
N VAL A 82 -6.42 7.58 6.97
CA VAL A 82 -7.45 7.13 6.04
C VAL A 82 -7.33 5.62 5.79
N PHE A 83 -6.12 5.11 5.53
CA PHE A 83 -5.85 3.69 5.34
C PHE A 83 -6.31 2.85 6.53
N VAL A 84 -5.93 3.24 7.75
CA VAL A 84 -6.29 2.51 8.97
C VAL A 84 -7.81 2.55 9.19
N ALA A 85 -8.45 3.71 8.97
CA ALA A 85 -9.89 3.85 9.13
C ALA A 85 -10.67 3.00 8.12
N THR A 86 -10.31 3.05 6.83
CA THR A 86 -11.00 2.28 5.78
C THR A 86 -10.72 0.79 5.91
N PHE A 87 -9.50 0.41 6.31
CA PHE A 87 -9.17 -0.98 6.64
C PHE A 87 -10.02 -1.50 7.80
N ALA A 88 -10.15 -0.72 8.88
CA ALA A 88 -10.97 -1.08 10.03
C ALA A 88 -12.45 -1.24 9.63
N VAL A 89 -12.99 -0.37 8.77
CA VAL A 89 -14.35 -0.52 8.24
C VAL A 89 -14.49 -1.80 7.44
N CYS A 90 -13.59 -2.09 6.49
CA CYS A 90 -13.60 -3.35 5.74
C CYS A 90 -13.54 -4.57 6.66
N PHE A 91 -12.66 -4.53 7.66
CA PHE A 91 -12.48 -5.61 8.62
C PHE A 91 -13.75 -5.83 9.46
N VAL A 92 -14.34 -4.76 10.00
CA VAL A 92 -15.58 -4.83 10.79
C VAL A 92 -16.74 -5.36 9.94
N LEU A 93 -16.89 -4.89 8.70
CA LEU A 93 -17.93 -5.39 7.80
C LEU A 93 -17.72 -6.88 7.49
N ASN A 94 -16.47 -7.30 7.26
CA ASN A 94 -16.14 -8.69 7.00
C ASN A 94 -16.50 -9.64 8.16
N ILE A 95 -16.24 -9.23 9.40
CA ILE A 95 -16.52 -10.09 10.56
C ILE A 95 -17.97 -10.03 11.04
N ARG A 96 -18.71 -8.93 10.77
CA ARG A 96 -20.08 -8.75 11.27
C ARG A 96 -21.16 -9.18 10.28
N VAL A 97 -20.98 -8.88 8.99
CA VAL A 97 -22.00 -9.11 7.97
C VAL A 97 -22.09 -10.61 7.68
N GLY A 98 -23.26 -11.20 7.93
CA GLY A 98 -23.49 -12.64 7.75
C GLY A 98 -23.19 -13.51 8.98
N VAL A 99 -22.66 -12.93 10.06
CA VAL A 99 -22.51 -13.59 11.37
C VAL A 99 -23.57 -13.06 12.34
N ASP A 100 -23.46 -11.78 12.69
CA ASP A 100 -24.36 -11.13 13.66
C ASP A 100 -25.34 -10.16 13.00
N PHE A 101 -25.02 -9.71 11.78
CA PHE A 101 -25.79 -8.70 11.06
C PHE A 101 -26.30 -9.23 9.73
N PHE A 102 -27.62 -9.38 9.63
CA PHE A 102 -28.35 -9.82 8.45
C PHE A 102 -29.17 -8.65 7.89
N PRO A 103 -28.58 -7.80 7.02
CA PRO A 103 -29.27 -6.61 6.53
C PRO A 103 -30.47 -6.98 5.67
N SER A 104 -31.53 -6.17 5.76
CA SER A 104 -32.64 -6.24 4.80
C SER A 104 -32.14 -5.94 3.38
N LEU A 105 -32.92 -6.32 2.36
CA LEU A 105 -32.53 -6.24 0.95
C LEU A 105 -32.06 -4.84 0.53
N ALA A 106 -32.70 -3.78 1.04
CA ALA A 106 -32.28 -2.40 0.78
C ALA A 106 -30.97 -2.01 1.49
N ILE A 107 -30.82 -2.39 2.76
CA ILE A 107 -29.62 -2.10 3.57
C ILE A 107 -28.42 -2.90 3.03
N GLN A 108 -28.64 -4.08 2.47
CA GLN A 108 -27.60 -4.93 1.89
C GLN A 108 -26.84 -4.20 0.78
N TRP A 109 -27.52 -3.43 -0.06
CA TRP A 109 -26.88 -2.64 -1.12
C TRP A 109 -26.01 -1.52 -0.56
N LEU A 110 -26.47 -0.82 0.49
CA LEU A 110 -25.70 0.23 1.15
C LEU A 110 -24.45 -0.34 1.83
N VAL A 111 -24.59 -1.46 2.54
CA VAL A 111 -23.48 -2.16 3.20
C VAL A 111 -22.46 -2.62 2.17
N ARG A 112 -22.93 -3.19 1.04
CA ARG A 112 -22.05 -3.60 -0.07
C ARG A 112 -21.31 -2.41 -0.67
N ALA A 113 -22.01 -1.30 -0.95
CA ALA A 113 -21.40 -0.10 -1.50
C ALA A 113 -20.34 0.46 -0.53
N ALA A 114 -20.67 0.58 0.76
CA ALA A 114 -19.73 1.03 1.79
C ALA A 114 -18.50 0.13 1.89
N TRP A 115 -18.68 -1.19 1.79
CA TRP A 115 -17.58 -2.16 1.82
C TRP A 115 -16.67 -2.03 0.60
N VAL A 116 -17.24 -2.00 -0.61
CA VAL A 116 -16.47 -1.84 -1.86
C VAL A 116 -15.71 -0.52 -1.89
N LEU A 117 -16.36 0.59 -1.51
CA LEU A 117 -15.72 1.90 -1.47
C LEU A 117 -14.59 1.94 -0.44
N SER A 118 -14.80 1.36 0.74
CA SER A 118 -13.75 1.26 1.76
C SER A 118 -12.57 0.43 1.24
N TYR A 119 -12.84 -0.68 0.55
CA TYR A 119 -11.81 -1.54 -0.02
C TYR A 119 -10.98 -0.80 -1.07
N ILE A 120 -11.63 -0.12 -2.02
CA ILE A 120 -10.94 0.73 -3.02
C ILE A 120 -10.11 1.83 -2.33
N ALA A 121 -10.66 2.47 -1.30
CA ALA A 121 -9.98 3.53 -0.56
C ALA A 121 -8.73 3.03 0.17
N VAL A 122 -8.70 1.77 0.65
CA VAL A 122 -7.48 1.15 1.20
C VAL A 122 -6.35 1.17 0.16
N PHE A 123 -6.62 0.73 -1.08
CA PHE A 123 -5.59 0.71 -2.13
C PHE A 123 -5.18 2.12 -2.56
N PHE A 124 -6.14 3.02 -2.77
CA PHE A 124 -5.83 4.41 -3.13
C PHE A 124 -4.97 5.09 -2.05
N SER A 125 -5.36 4.96 -0.78
CA SER A 125 -4.60 5.54 0.33
C SER A 125 -3.23 4.89 0.51
N SER A 126 -3.07 3.60 0.23
CA SER A 126 -1.75 2.95 0.23
C SER A 126 -0.82 3.49 -0.85
N GLY A 127 -1.31 3.72 -2.07
CA GLY A 127 -0.52 4.30 -3.16
C GLY A 127 -0.08 5.73 -2.84
N LEU A 128 -1.01 6.52 -2.30
CA LEU A 128 -0.76 7.88 -1.83
C LEU A 128 0.27 7.90 -0.69
N LEU A 129 0.11 7.00 0.30
CA LEU A 129 1.00 6.86 1.45
C LEU A 129 2.43 6.53 1.02
N ILE A 130 2.60 5.47 0.21
CA ILE A 130 3.91 4.99 -0.24
C ILE A 130 4.64 6.13 -0.96
N LEU A 131 3.99 6.78 -1.92
CA LEU A 131 4.68 7.81 -2.68
C LEU A 131 4.94 9.08 -1.86
N ALA A 132 4.02 9.48 -0.99
CA ALA A 132 4.25 10.61 -0.08
C ALA A 132 5.46 10.37 0.85
N LEU A 133 5.65 9.14 1.32
CA LEU A 133 6.82 8.75 2.13
C LEU A 133 8.11 8.75 1.30
N LEU A 134 8.07 8.22 0.06
CA LEU A 134 9.22 8.23 -0.84
C LEU A 134 9.68 9.65 -1.18
N LEU A 135 8.75 10.55 -1.49
CA LEU A 135 9.04 11.97 -1.75
C LEU A 135 9.61 12.67 -0.50
N ALA A 136 9.07 12.36 0.69
CA ALA A 136 9.61 12.92 1.93
C ALA A 136 11.05 12.44 2.22
N GLY A 137 11.39 11.21 1.84
CA GLY A 137 12.72 10.61 2.00
C GLY A 137 13.75 11.04 0.96
N SER A 138 13.33 11.37 -0.28
CA SER A 138 14.26 11.67 -1.38
C SER A 138 14.96 13.04 -1.28
N GLY A 139 14.39 14.00 -0.55
CA GLY A 139 14.92 15.37 -0.44
C GLY A 139 16.22 15.56 0.35
N ASP A 140 16.96 14.50 0.70
CA ASP A 140 18.26 14.58 1.42
C ASP A 140 19.45 14.58 0.47
N ARG A 141 19.22 14.48 -0.85
CA ARG A 141 20.30 14.70 -1.80
C ARG A 141 20.54 16.20 -1.91
N PRO A 142 21.70 16.73 -1.49
CA PRO A 142 22.06 18.08 -1.84
C PRO A 142 22.02 18.15 -3.36
N VAL A 143 21.03 18.86 -3.90
CA VAL A 143 21.04 19.29 -5.29
C VAL A 143 22.32 20.07 -5.39
N GLY A 144 23.31 19.48 -6.07
CA GLY A 144 24.65 20.04 -6.21
C GLY A 144 24.46 21.51 -6.49
N THR A 145 24.92 22.34 -5.56
CA THR A 145 25.11 23.77 -5.78
C THR A 145 26.03 23.81 -6.98
N GLY A 146 25.43 23.93 -8.16
CA GLY A 146 26.13 24.29 -9.37
C GLY A 146 26.90 25.52 -8.99
N THR A 147 28.20 25.34 -8.83
CA THR A 147 29.17 26.40 -8.76
C THR A 147 28.79 27.38 -9.85
N THR A 148 28.19 28.49 -9.45
CA THR A 148 28.26 29.71 -10.22
C THR A 148 29.74 30.05 -10.24
N GLU A 149 30.43 29.41 -11.18
CA GLU A 149 31.71 29.85 -11.70
C GLU A 149 31.45 31.25 -12.22
N LYS A 150 31.53 32.22 -11.31
CA LYS A 150 31.86 33.60 -11.63
C LYS A 150 33.14 33.46 -12.42
N ALA A 151 33.01 33.53 -13.74
CA ALA A 151 34.07 34.02 -14.60
C ALA A 151 34.40 35.43 -14.08
N ALA A 152 35.31 35.46 -13.09
CA ALA A 152 36.10 36.63 -12.80
C ALA A 152 36.93 36.82 -14.07
N GLY A 153 36.60 37.89 -14.79
CA GLY A 153 37.52 38.41 -15.78
C GLY A 153 38.83 38.77 -15.08
N ASP A 154 39.92 38.40 -15.74
CA ASP A 154 41.13 39.19 -15.92
C ASP A 154 41.73 38.81 -17.28
#